data_AF-A0A1F7I966-F1
#
_entry.id   AF-A0A1F7I966-F1
#
_cell.length_a   1.000
_cell.length_b   1.000
_cell.length_c   1.000
_cell.angle_alpha   90.00
_cell.angle_beta   90.00
_cell.angle_gamma   90.00
#
_symmetry.space_group_name_H-M   'P 1'
#
loop_
_entity.id
_entity.type
_entity.pdbx_description
1 polymer ?
#
loop_
_entity_poly.entity_id
_entity_poly.type
_entity_poly.pdbx_seq_one_letter_code
_entity_poly.pdbx_strand_id
1 'polypeptide(L)' 'MDLLTYAIIAFVYIMVMHFAIGINDDFNIFLMVGIFIIGAAMGAYVHSYDFGFGAAIILSLIFW' A
#
# COMPACT_ATOMS: atom_id res chain seq x y z
N MET A 1 7.96 9.32 -8.04
CA MET A 1 8.29 9.29 -6.59
C MET A 1 9.54 8.46 -6.32
N ASP A 2 10.30 8.77 -5.26
CA ASP A 2 11.39 7.90 -4.78
C ASP A 2 10.88 6.86 -3.76
N LEU A 3 11.64 5.76 -3.56
CA LEU A 3 11.28 4.67 -2.65
C LEU A 3 10.95 5.15 -1.23
N LEU A 4 11.72 6.11 -0.70
CA LEU A 4 11.48 6.67 0.63
C LEU A 4 10.11 7.38 0.70
N THR A 5 9.81 8.20 -0.32
CA THR A 5 8.55 8.93 -0.42
C THR A 5 7.38 7.97 -0.55
N TYR A 6 7.52 6.93 -1.38
CA TYR A 6 6.54 5.85 -1.50
C TYR A 6 6.27 5.17 -0.15
N ALA A 7 7.33 4.78 0.57
CA ALA A 7 7.21 4.05 1.83
C ALA A 7 6.50 4.89 2.90
N ILE A 8 6.84 6.18 3.01
CA ILE A 8 6.20 7.10 3.96
C ILE A 8 4.70 7.24 3.63
N ILE A 9 4.35 7.47 2.37
CA ILE A 9 2.95 7.66 1.96
C ILE A 9 2.16 6.36 2.13
N ALA A 10 2.72 5.21 1.76
CA ALA A 10 2.11 3.90 1.98
C ALA A 10 1.87 3.62 3.46
N PHE A 11 2.83 3.91 4.32
CA PHE A 11 2.68 3.76 5.76
C PHE A 11 1.54 4.62 6.32
N VAL A 12 1.50 5.91 5.94
CA VAL A 12 0.42 6.82 6.35
C VAL A 12 -0.93 6.30 5.84
N TYR A 13 -1.02 5.85 4.59
CA TYR A 13 -2.25 5.30 4.02
C TYR A 13 -2.73 4.06 4.79
N ILE A 14 -1.85 3.09 5.05
CA ILE A 14 -2.19 1.87 5.81
C ILE A 14 -2.67 2.24 7.22
N MET A 15 -1.99 3.17 7.89
CA MET A 15 -2.40 3.65 9.23
C MET A 15 -3.77 4.32 9.20
N VAL A 16 -4.04 5.19 8.21
CA VAL A 16 -5.35 5.84 8.05
C VAL A 16 -6.44 4.81 7.79
N MET A 17 -6.21 3.86 6.90
CA MET A 17 -7.18 2.81 6.59
C MET A 17 -7.45 1.93 7.82
N HIS A 18 -6.41 1.53 8.56
CA HIS A 18 -6.57 0.73 9.77
C HIS A 18 -7.32 1.48 10.89
N PHE A 19 -6.86 2.69 11.26
CA PHE A 19 -7.40 3.42 12.41
C PHE A 19 -8.68 4.19 12.11
N ALA A 20 -8.81 4.82 10.95
CA ALA A 20 -9.95 5.69 10.66
C ALA A 20 -11.18 4.91 10.15
N ILE A 21 -10.96 3.79 9.46
CA ILE A 21 -12.05 3.00 8.85
C ILE A 21 -12.43 1.78 9.73
N GLY A 22 -11.67 1.51 10.79
CA GLY A 22 -12.04 0.49 11.78
C GLY A 22 -11.83 -0.94 11.28
N ILE A 23 -10.78 -1.15 10.48
CA ILE A 23 -10.34 -2.47 10.04
C ILE A 23 -9.69 -3.17 11.24
N ASN A 24 -10.49 -3.82 12.08
CA ASN A 24 -10.02 -4.40 13.35
C ASN A 24 -9.44 -5.82 13.19
N ASP A 25 -9.43 -6.38 11.97
CA ASP A 25 -8.90 -7.72 11.74
C ASP A 25 -7.41 -7.66 11.41
N ASP A 26 -6.57 -8.27 12.26
CA ASP A 26 -5.11 -8.26 12.13
C ASP A 26 -4.66 -8.87 10.79
N PHE A 27 -5.43 -9.82 10.26
CA PHE A 27 -5.17 -10.45 8.97
C PHE A 27 -5.25 -9.45 7.80
N ASN A 28 -6.16 -8.49 7.87
CA ASN A 28 -6.33 -7.49 6.83
C ASN A 28 -5.15 -6.51 6.79
N ILE A 29 -4.57 -6.16 7.95
CA ILE A 29 -3.37 -5.31 8.01
C ILE A 29 -2.19 -6.01 7.32
N PHE A 30 -1.98 -7.30 7.62
CA PHE A 30 -0.91 -8.07 7.01
C PHE A 30 -1.05 -8.13 5.48
N LEU A 31 -2.27 -8.39 5.00
CA LEU A 31 -2.58 -8.48 3.57
C LEU A 31 -2.37 -7.11 2.89
N MET A 32 -2.80 -6.02 3.54
CA MET A 32 -2.62 -4.66 3.05
C MET A 32 -1.15 -4.26 2.95
N VAL A 33 -0.34 -4.54 3.98
CA VAL A 33 1.11 -4.34 3.94
C VAL A 33 1.75 -5.15 2.81
N GLY A 34 1.35 -6.40 2.64
CA GLY A 34 1.80 -7.25 1.54
C GLY A 34 1.52 -6.65 0.16
N ILE A 35 0.32 -6.13 -0.06
CA ILE A 35 -0.08 -5.46 -1.31
C ILE A 35 0.82 -4.25 -1.58
N PHE A 36 1.10 -3.42 -0.57
CA PHE A 36 1.97 -2.26 -0.75
C PHE A 36 3.45 -2.62 -0.98
N ILE A 37 3.92 -3.75 -0.46
CA ILE A 37 5.26 -4.29 -0.76
C ILE A 37 5.31 -4.77 -2.22
N ILE A 38 4.29 -5.50 -2.68
CA ILE A 38 4.18 -5.94 -4.07
C ILE A 38 4.08 -4.74 -5.02
N GLY A 39 3.31 -3.72 -4.64
CA GLY A 39 3.23 -2.45 -5.36
C GLY A 39 4.57 -1.74 -5.47
N ALA A 40 5.39 -1.76 -4.41
CA ALA A 40 6.75 -1.20 -4.43
C ALA A 40 7.65 -1.98 -5.39
N ALA A 41 7.59 -3.32 -5.36
CA ALA A 41 8.34 -4.17 -6.26
C ALA A 41 7.94 -3.97 -7.73
N MET A 42 6.64 -3.87 -8.01
CA MET A 42 6.11 -3.54 -9.34
C MET A 42 6.55 -2.15 -9.78
N GLY A 43 6.47 -1.15 -8.90
CA GLY A 43 6.92 0.21 -9.18
C GLY A 43 8.41 0.28 -9.50
N ALA A 44 9.23 -0.49 -8.78
CA ALA A 44 10.66 -0.62 -9.06
C ALA A 44 10.93 -1.26 -10.43
N TYR A 45 10.18 -2.32 -10.78
CA TYR A 45 10.31 -3.01 -12.07
C TYR A 45 9.94 -2.13 -13.28
N VAL A 46 8.92 -1.27 -13.13
CA VAL A 46 8.43 -0.38 -14.19
C VAL A 46 9.10 1.01 -14.13
N HIS A 47 10.09 1.19 -13.24
CA HIS A 47 10.75 2.49 -13.00
C HIS A 47 9.77 3.63 -12.64
N SER A 48 8.63 3.31 -12.03
CA SER A 48 7.61 4.26 -11.62
C SER A 48 6.92 3.80 -10.34
N TYR A 49 7.37 4.33 -9.20
CA TYR A 49 6.72 4.10 -7.91
C TYR A 49 5.31 4.71 -7.84
N ASP A 50 5.01 5.73 -8.63
CA ASP A 50 3.68 6.33 -8.73
C ASP A 50 2.67 5.31 -9.29
N PHE A 51 3.09 4.56 -10.31
CA PHE A 51 2.30 3.46 -10.86
C PHE A 51 2.10 2.32 -9.84
N GLY A 52 3.19 1.90 -9.19
CA GLY A 52 3.15 0.86 -8.15
C GLY A 52 2.22 1.23 -6.99
N PHE A 53 2.21 2.50 -6.60
CA PHE A 53 1.37 3.02 -5.53
C PHE A 53 -0.11 3.04 -5.93
N GLY A 54 -0.42 3.52 -7.12
CA GLY A 54 -1.78 3.48 -7.67
C GLY A 54 -2.32 2.06 -7.76
N ALA A 55 -1.51 1.12 -8.25
CA ALA A 55 -1.87 -0.30 -8.31
C ALA A 55 -2.11 -0.90 -6.91
N ALA A 56 -1.24 -0.59 -5.93
CA ALA A 56 -1.41 -1.03 -4.55
C ALA A 56 -2.69 -0.49 -3.91
N ILE A 57 -3.05 0.78 -4.15
CA ILE A 57 -4.31 1.35 -3.67
C ILE A 57 -5.49 0.57 -4.22
N ILE A 58 -5.55 0.37 -5.54
CA ILE A 58 -6.66 -0.34 -6.19
C ILE A 58 -6.79 -1.75 -5.63
N LEU A 59 -5.67 -2.49 -5.55
CA LEU A 59 -5.67 -3.84 -4.98
C LEU A 59 -6.08 -3.83 -3.50
N SER A 60 -5.62 -2.85 -2.71
CA SER A 60 -5.96 -2.74 -1.29
C SER A 60 -7.45 -2.50 -1.05
N LEU A 61 -8.15 -1.82 -1.97
CA LEU A 61 -9.60 -1.61 -1.90
C LEU A 61 -10.40 -2.84 -2.33
N ILE A 62 -9.86 -3.66 -3.23
CA ILE A 62 -10.51 -4.90 -3.69
C ILE A 62 -10.38 -6.00 -2.63
N PHE A 63 -9.22 -6.08 -1.98
CA PHE A 63 -8.89 -7.07 -0.95
C PHE A 63 -9.11 -6.55 0.48
N TRP A 64 -9.91 -5.49 0.62
CA TRP A 64 -10.28 -4.92 1.91
C TRP A 64 -11.29 -5.80 2.66
#